data_AF-A0A7C1XSP2-F1
#
_entry.id   AF-A0A7C1XSP2-F1
#
_cell.length_a   1.000
_cell.length_b   1.000
_cell.length_c   1.000
_cell.angle_alpha   90.00
_cell.angle_beta   90.00
_cell.angle_gamma   90.00
#
_symmetry.space_group_name_H-M   'P 1'
#
loop_
_entity.id
_entity.type
_entity.pdbx_description
1 polymer ?
#
loop_
_entity_poly.entity_id
_entity_poly.type
_entity_poly.pdbx_seq_one_letter_code
_entity_poly.pdbx_strand_id
1 'polypeptide(L)'
;PFEFQSSKSLLAFAGRDIVDTGFRIQNVNPNDVSVIAAGRDIFYPDSRGPTGSIRPNTRLIEVSGPGRLDLLAGRNINLGSMQGLLSVGNQGIPPGIPGNPALADVGASLSLFAGLSQEPDYGGFIDTFFAGVPKYDVELRNYVERLTGDKLQSDAALQRFRGLPRRLQRELIVSVLLGEIREAGAKAAGSGLFEDYLPAYAAINTLFPGHVDVDADLKTATPTDKWQGDVQLFFSTIRTVDEGDINIFAPGGSVNVGLAVTTNSTKDPSQLGIVAQKLGDVSAVVRDNFLVNQSRVFALDGGDITLWTSTSNIDAGRGAKTAVSAPAPVTTTDADGNVTTVFSPATAGSGIQTAVSTPGRDAGAGFLFAPVGVVDFSDAGASFAGSLVVGAGQVLNQLNVDVAGPTVGVPAVDTASVAAGLTGVSSLASTTSKLAEQSATGMGETDAAALETKASLLLIEVLGLGDSEDREKREGLGDSEDRKKRK
;
A
#
# COMPACT_ATOMS: atom_id res chain seq x y z
N PRO A 1 -1.36 19.33 -26.09
CA PRO A 1 -1.05 17.99 -25.53
C PRO A 1 -1.67 16.88 -26.37
N PHE A 2 -0.94 15.77 -26.57
CA PHE A 2 -1.31 14.69 -27.47
C PHE A 2 -2.29 13.71 -26.82
N GLU A 3 -3.10 13.04 -27.63
CA GLU A 3 -3.91 11.91 -27.22
C GLU A 3 -3.79 10.81 -28.27
N PHE A 4 -3.48 9.59 -27.83
CA PHE A 4 -3.35 8.42 -28.67
C PHE A 4 -4.48 7.44 -28.35
N GLN A 5 -5.12 6.92 -29.39
CA GLN A 5 -6.15 5.91 -29.28
C GLN A 5 -5.76 4.70 -30.15
N SER A 6 -5.79 3.51 -29.58
CA SER A 6 -5.44 2.26 -30.27
C SER A 6 -6.42 1.15 -29.92
N SER A 7 -6.99 0.51 -30.93
CA SER A 7 -7.89 -0.65 -30.78
C SER A 7 -7.17 -1.99 -30.61
N LYS A 8 -5.84 -1.95 -30.47
CA LYS A 8 -4.94 -3.09 -30.24
C LYS A 8 -3.75 -2.66 -29.39
N SER A 9 -2.90 -3.61 -29.00
CA SER A 9 -1.68 -3.32 -28.24
C SER A 9 -0.84 -2.21 -28.88
N LEU A 10 -0.35 -1.27 -28.07
CA LEU A 10 0.42 -0.11 -28.53
C LEU A 10 1.85 -0.13 -28.00
N LEU A 11 2.83 0.20 -28.84
CA LEU A 11 4.19 0.50 -28.42
C LEU A 11 4.49 1.97 -28.71
N ALA A 12 4.62 2.79 -27.66
CA ALA A 12 4.90 4.22 -27.74
C ALA A 12 6.24 4.54 -27.06
N PHE A 13 7.16 5.18 -27.80
CA PHE A 13 8.50 5.53 -27.32
C PHE A 13 8.76 7.02 -27.52
N ALA A 14 9.18 7.70 -26.45
CA ALA A 14 9.69 9.06 -26.50
C ALA A 14 11.18 9.06 -26.16
N GLY A 15 12.01 9.69 -26.99
CA GLY A 15 13.46 9.74 -26.78
C GLY A 15 13.89 10.50 -25.51
N ARG A 16 13.00 11.30 -24.92
CA ARG A 16 13.28 12.01 -23.67
C ARG A 16 12.10 11.97 -22.71
N ASP A 17 11.09 12.80 -22.90
CA ASP A 17 9.99 12.92 -21.95
C ASP A 17 8.64 12.64 -22.62
N ILE A 18 7.72 12.04 -21.88
CA ILE A 18 6.28 12.04 -22.20
C ILE A 18 5.64 13.05 -21.25
N VAL A 19 5.05 14.11 -21.80
CA VAL A 19 4.47 15.20 -21.02
C VAL A 19 2.99 15.35 -21.36
N ASP A 20 2.14 15.29 -20.35
CA ASP A 20 0.70 15.58 -20.44
C ASP A 20 -0.02 14.87 -21.60
N THR A 21 0.35 13.61 -21.87
CA THR A 21 -0.14 12.85 -23.03
C THR A 21 -1.19 11.83 -22.62
N GLY A 22 -2.34 11.80 -23.31
CA GLY A 22 -3.39 10.82 -23.07
C GLY A 22 -3.17 9.54 -23.88
N PHE A 23 -3.50 8.39 -23.31
CA PHE A 23 -3.47 7.11 -24.02
C PHE A 23 -4.75 6.33 -23.72
N ARG A 24 -5.42 5.85 -24.76
CA ARG A 24 -6.49 4.85 -24.66
C ARG A 24 -6.12 3.68 -25.54
N ILE A 25 -5.83 2.56 -24.91
CA ILE A 25 -5.27 1.38 -25.55
C ILE A 25 -6.23 0.23 -25.29
N GLN A 26 -6.37 -0.66 -26.26
CA GLN A 26 -7.10 -1.90 -26.08
C GLN A 26 -6.17 -3.06 -26.35
N ASN A 27 -5.99 -3.95 -25.39
CA ASN A 27 -5.41 -5.25 -25.63
C ASN A 27 -6.54 -6.22 -26.04
N VAL A 28 -6.31 -7.03 -27.06
CA VAL A 28 -7.32 -7.96 -27.59
C VAL A 28 -7.06 -9.37 -27.09
N ASN A 29 -5.79 -9.76 -26.97
CA ASN A 29 -5.40 -11.10 -26.54
C ASN A 29 -4.76 -11.10 -25.15
N PRO A 30 -4.85 -12.21 -24.39
CA PRO A 30 -4.21 -12.32 -23.07
C PRO A 30 -2.69 -12.15 -23.07
N ASN A 31 -2.03 -12.37 -24.21
CA ASN A 31 -0.57 -12.22 -24.35
C ASN A 31 -0.18 -10.85 -24.94
N ASP A 32 -1.13 -9.95 -25.15
CA ASP A 32 -0.85 -8.62 -25.67
C ASP A 32 -0.12 -7.79 -24.60
N VAL A 33 0.95 -7.12 -25.01
CA VAL A 33 1.73 -6.23 -24.15
C VAL A 33 1.83 -4.86 -24.80
N SER A 34 1.19 -3.89 -24.17
CA SER A 34 1.30 -2.47 -24.50
C SER A 34 2.44 -1.84 -23.71
N VAL A 35 3.17 -0.92 -24.33
CA VAL A 35 4.34 -0.26 -23.73
C VAL A 35 4.27 1.23 -23.99
N ILE A 36 4.41 2.03 -22.93
CA ILE A 36 4.62 3.47 -23.00
C ILE A 36 5.96 3.75 -22.32
N ALA A 37 6.94 4.20 -23.10
CA ALA A 37 8.31 4.36 -22.63
C ALA A 37 8.85 5.77 -22.91
N ALA A 38 9.46 6.38 -21.89
CA ALA A 38 10.17 7.65 -21.98
C ALA A 38 11.65 7.46 -21.63
N GLY A 39 12.55 8.02 -22.44
CA GLY A 39 13.99 7.97 -22.18
C GLY A 39 14.42 8.64 -20.86
N ARG A 40 13.55 9.47 -20.27
CA ARG A 40 13.77 10.17 -19.01
C ARG A 40 12.51 10.20 -18.15
N ASP A 41 11.56 11.10 -18.39
CA ASP A 41 10.42 11.28 -17.49
C ASP A 41 9.06 11.04 -18.17
N ILE A 42 8.12 10.44 -17.43
CA ILE A 42 6.68 10.51 -17.72
C ILE A 42 6.07 11.46 -16.71
N PHE A 43 5.57 12.61 -17.16
CA PHE A 43 5.20 13.71 -16.26
C PHE A 43 3.88 14.37 -16.67
N TYR A 44 2.97 14.48 -15.71
CA TYR A 44 1.70 15.20 -15.83
C TYR A 44 1.71 16.42 -14.90
N PRO A 45 1.90 17.64 -15.44
CA PRO A 45 2.01 18.84 -14.62
C PRO A 45 0.69 19.16 -13.91
N ASP A 46 0.80 19.59 -12.65
CA ASP A 46 -0.29 20.22 -11.93
C ASP A 46 -0.42 21.68 -12.37
N SER A 47 -1.62 22.06 -12.82
CA SER A 47 -1.96 23.47 -13.06
C SER A 47 -2.72 24.02 -11.87
N ARG A 48 -2.42 25.23 -11.43
CA ARG A 48 -3.19 25.94 -10.39
C ARG A 48 -4.12 26.99 -10.98
N GLY A 49 -5.28 27.18 -10.36
CA GLY A 49 -6.19 28.28 -10.65
C GLY A 49 -5.76 29.59 -9.96
N PRO A 50 -6.43 30.71 -10.29
CA PRO A 50 -6.15 32.00 -9.65
C PRO A 50 -6.33 32.00 -8.12
N THR A 51 -7.12 31.06 -7.60
CA THR A 51 -7.40 30.87 -6.17
C THR A 51 -6.41 29.93 -5.47
N GLY A 52 -5.36 29.45 -6.17
CA GLY A 52 -4.39 28.48 -5.64
C GLY A 52 -4.85 27.01 -5.69
N SER A 53 -6.13 26.76 -5.97
CA SER A 53 -6.71 25.42 -6.16
C SER A 53 -6.06 24.67 -7.33
N ILE A 54 -5.89 23.37 -7.21
CA ILE A 54 -5.40 22.52 -8.31
C ILE A 54 -6.52 22.38 -9.34
N ARG A 55 -6.21 22.66 -10.61
CA ARG A 55 -7.11 22.40 -11.73
C ARG A 55 -7.03 20.91 -12.05
N PRO A 56 -8.15 20.18 -12.06
CA PRO A 56 -8.13 18.77 -12.39
C PRO A 56 -7.58 18.57 -13.81
N ASN A 57 -6.57 17.72 -13.92
CA ASN A 57 -6.06 17.28 -15.21
C ASN A 57 -6.90 16.10 -15.69
N THR A 58 -7.62 16.29 -16.80
CA THR A 58 -8.51 15.27 -17.37
C THR A 58 -7.78 14.24 -18.25
N ARG A 59 -6.44 14.32 -18.35
CA ARG A 59 -5.64 13.31 -19.04
C ARG A 59 -5.69 11.99 -18.30
N LEU A 60 -5.67 10.91 -19.06
CA LEU A 60 -5.68 9.55 -18.53
C LEU A 60 -4.82 8.63 -19.40
N ILE A 61 -4.31 7.57 -18.78
CA ILE A 61 -3.76 6.41 -19.48
C ILE A 61 -4.71 5.26 -19.17
N GLU A 62 -5.30 4.68 -20.20
CA GLU A 62 -6.26 3.59 -20.07
C GLU A 62 -5.84 2.43 -20.96
N VAL A 63 -5.95 1.22 -20.40
CA VAL A 63 -5.90 -0.04 -21.13
C VAL A 63 -7.18 -0.83 -20.88
N SER A 64 -7.86 -1.24 -21.96
CA SER A 64 -8.99 -2.15 -21.93
C SER A 64 -8.56 -3.56 -22.35
N GLY A 65 -9.31 -4.58 -21.91
CA GLY A 65 -9.02 -5.99 -22.21
C GLY A 65 -7.82 -6.58 -21.44
N PRO A 66 -7.46 -7.84 -21.71
CA PRO A 66 -6.51 -8.60 -20.89
C PRO A 66 -5.03 -8.28 -21.22
N GLY A 67 -4.09 -9.02 -20.64
CA GLY A 67 -2.66 -8.88 -20.94
C GLY A 67 -1.97 -7.86 -20.03
N ARG A 68 -1.10 -7.01 -20.59
CA ARG A 68 -0.31 -6.08 -19.75
C ARG A 68 -0.07 -4.72 -20.39
N LEU A 69 0.05 -3.68 -19.56
CA LEU A 69 0.58 -2.36 -19.91
C LEU A 69 1.85 -2.07 -19.09
N ASP A 70 2.96 -1.85 -19.79
CA ASP A 70 4.24 -1.41 -19.21
C ASP A 70 4.41 0.11 -19.35
N LEU A 71 4.59 0.79 -18.22
CA LEU A 71 4.94 2.20 -18.14
C LEU A 71 6.41 2.34 -17.72
N LEU A 72 7.27 2.78 -18.63
CA LEU A 72 8.73 2.76 -18.44
C LEU A 72 9.30 4.18 -18.50
N ALA A 73 10.00 4.62 -17.46
CA ALA A 73 10.68 5.90 -17.45
C ALA A 73 12.16 5.74 -17.06
N GLY A 74 13.04 6.43 -17.78
CA GLY A 74 14.47 6.46 -17.47
C GLY A 74 14.80 7.06 -16.10
N ARG A 75 13.90 7.88 -15.56
CA ARG A 75 14.03 8.56 -14.27
C ARG A 75 12.69 8.58 -13.53
N ASN A 76 11.83 9.56 -13.73
CA ASN A 76 10.64 9.70 -12.89
C ASN A 76 9.33 9.34 -13.62
N ILE A 77 8.40 8.74 -12.90
CA ILE A 77 6.99 8.67 -13.27
C ILE A 77 6.22 9.55 -12.29
N ASN A 78 5.71 10.68 -12.76
CA ASN A 78 4.89 11.57 -11.96
C ASN A 78 3.54 11.78 -12.65
N LEU A 79 2.50 11.17 -12.06
CA LEU A 79 1.13 11.20 -12.56
C LEU A 79 0.39 12.50 -12.17
N GLY A 80 0.95 13.31 -11.27
CA GLY A 80 0.38 14.58 -10.82
C GLY A 80 -1.10 14.45 -10.43
N SER A 81 -1.93 15.30 -11.03
CA SER A 81 -3.39 15.32 -10.88
C SER A 81 -4.16 14.73 -12.06
N MET A 82 -3.49 13.96 -12.94
CA MET A 82 -4.14 13.26 -14.05
C MET A 82 -5.30 12.38 -13.54
N GLN A 83 -6.31 12.14 -14.38
CA GLN A 83 -7.48 11.36 -14.00
C GLN A 83 -7.10 9.98 -13.44
N GLY A 84 -6.15 9.29 -14.05
CA GLY A 84 -5.57 8.05 -13.54
C GLY A 84 -4.88 7.21 -14.61
N LEU A 85 -4.07 6.25 -14.16
CA LEU A 85 -3.61 5.11 -14.93
C LEU A 85 -4.55 3.93 -14.64
N LEU A 86 -5.31 3.49 -15.65
CA LEU A 86 -6.49 2.66 -15.46
C LEU A 86 -6.41 1.40 -16.34
N SER A 87 -6.69 0.25 -15.75
CA SER A 87 -7.05 -0.98 -16.46
C SER A 87 -8.52 -1.25 -16.24
N VAL A 88 -9.29 -1.36 -17.32
CA VAL A 88 -10.76 -1.31 -17.26
C VAL A 88 -11.46 -2.58 -17.73
N GLY A 89 -10.71 -3.60 -18.14
CA GLY A 89 -11.26 -4.84 -18.68
C GLY A 89 -12.24 -4.58 -19.83
N ASN A 90 -13.40 -5.23 -19.77
CA ASN A 90 -14.51 -5.01 -20.70
C ASN A 90 -15.57 -4.01 -20.18
N GLN A 91 -15.54 -3.62 -18.90
CA GLN A 91 -16.64 -2.88 -18.26
C GLN A 91 -16.52 -1.35 -18.35
N GLY A 92 -15.31 -0.82 -18.55
CA GLY A 92 -15.08 0.63 -18.52
C GLY A 92 -15.17 1.20 -17.10
N ILE A 93 -15.22 2.54 -16.98
CA ILE A 93 -15.34 3.26 -15.69
C ILE A 93 -16.45 4.31 -15.78
N PRO A 94 -17.57 4.12 -15.08
CA PRO A 94 -18.57 5.16 -14.93
C PRO A 94 -18.16 6.27 -13.93
N PRO A 95 -18.51 7.55 -14.18
CA PRO A 95 -19.08 8.07 -15.42
C PRO A 95 -17.98 8.40 -16.46
N GLY A 96 -18.23 8.08 -17.73
CA GLY A 96 -17.50 8.69 -18.85
C GLY A 96 -16.42 7.83 -19.54
N ILE A 97 -16.12 6.63 -19.07
CA ILE A 97 -15.31 5.66 -19.81
C ILE A 97 -16.21 4.47 -20.18
N PRO A 98 -16.68 4.39 -21.44
CA PRO A 98 -17.53 3.29 -21.88
C PRO A 98 -16.72 1.98 -21.91
N GLY A 99 -17.33 0.89 -21.45
CA GLY A 99 -16.77 -0.45 -21.61
C GLY A 99 -16.84 -0.94 -23.05
N ASN A 100 -16.07 -2.00 -23.34
CA ASN A 100 -16.18 -2.76 -24.56
C ASN A 100 -16.60 -4.20 -24.22
N PRO A 101 -17.91 -4.52 -24.26
CA PRO A 101 -18.41 -5.85 -23.88
C PRO A 101 -17.95 -6.98 -24.82
N ALA A 102 -17.32 -6.66 -25.95
CA ALA A 102 -16.72 -7.67 -26.84
C ALA A 102 -15.36 -8.20 -26.34
N LEU A 103 -14.80 -7.60 -25.29
CA LEU A 103 -13.57 -8.09 -24.65
C LEU A 103 -13.89 -9.10 -23.53
N ALA A 104 -12.88 -9.89 -23.17
CA ALA A 104 -12.96 -10.73 -21.98
C ALA A 104 -13.19 -9.89 -20.71
N ASP A 105 -13.91 -10.44 -19.72
CA ASP A 105 -14.09 -9.87 -18.36
C ASP A 105 -12.82 -10.10 -17.54
N VAL A 106 -11.69 -9.64 -18.08
CA VAL A 106 -10.34 -9.67 -17.49
C VAL A 106 -9.64 -8.38 -17.91
N GLY A 107 -9.07 -7.67 -16.93
CA GLY A 107 -8.25 -6.48 -17.18
C GLY A 107 -6.80 -6.82 -17.49
N ALA A 108 -6.05 -5.81 -17.94
CA ALA A 108 -4.61 -5.91 -18.10
C ALA A 108 -3.91 -5.61 -16.77
N SER A 109 -2.85 -6.35 -16.46
CA SER A 109 -1.95 -5.97 -15.37
C SER A 109 -1.19 -4.68 -15.75
N LEU A 110 -0.92 -3.83 -14.76
CA LEU A 110 -0.19 -2.58 -14.88
C LEU A 110 1.20 -2.76 -14.30
N SER A 111 2.24 -2.42 -15.05
CA SER A 111 3.63 -2.54 -14.58
C SER A 111 4.39 -1.24 -14.82
N LEU A 112 4.77 -0.58 -13.73
CA LEU A 112 5.43 0.72 -13.75
C LEU A 112 6.89 0.54 -13.35
N PHE A 113 7.80 1.09 -14.13
CA PHE A 113 9.23 1.12 -13.83
C PHE A 113 9.75 2.55 -13.94
N ALA A 114 10.16 3.11 -12.80
CA ALA A 114 10.90 4.35 -12.73
C ALA A 114 12.39 4.06 -12.57
N GLY A 115 13.23 5.00 -13.02
CA GLY A 115 14.68 4.93 -12.89
C GLY A 115 15.39 3.98 -13.83
N LEU A 116 14.79 3.60 -14.96
CA LEU A 116 15.40 2.77 -15.98
C LEU A 116 16.35 3.55 -16.91
N SER A 117 17.29 4.31 -16.34
CA SER A 117 18.27 5.10 -17.09
C SER A 117 19.18 4.22 -17.98
N GLN A 118 19.26 2.94 -17.62
CA GLN A 118 19.88 1.86 -18.37
C GLN A 118 18.96 0.63 -18.37
N GLU A 119 19.24 -0.33 -19.25
CA GLU A 119 18.46 -1.58 -19.30
C GLU A 119 18.75 -2.45 -18.06
N PRO A 120 17.73 -3.01 -17.39
CA PRO A 120 17.90 -4.06 -16.39
C PRO A 120 18.67 -5.26 -16.95
N ASP A 121 19.42 -5.97 -16.11
CA ASP A 121 20.18 -7.14 -16.54
C ASP A 121 19.28 -8.39 -16.62
N TYR A 122 18.39 -8.37 -17.61
CA TYR A 122 17.53 -9.51 -17.92
C TYR A 122 18.34 -10.76 -18.27
N GLY A 123 19.52 -10.62 -18.88
CA GLY A 123 20.37 -11.75 -19.25
C GLY A 123 20.94 -12.45 -18.01
N GLY A 124 21.57 -11.67 -17.13
CA GLY A 124 22.10 -12.15 -15.85
C GLY A 124 21.02 -12.73 -14.94
N PHE A 125 19.81 -12.16 -14.93
CA PHE A 125 18.68 -12.73 -14.21
C PHE A 125 18.25 -14.08 -14.79
N ILE A 126 18.16 -14.18 -16.13
CA ILE A 126 17.83 -15.44 -16.80
C ILE A 126 18.84 -16.53 -16.45
N ASP A 127 20.13 -16.18 -16.49
CA ASP A 127 21.21 -17.11 -16.22
C ASP A 127 21.24 -17.55 -14.75
N THR A 128 20.95 -16.65 -13.82
CA THR A 128 20.94 -16.96 -12.38
C THR A 128 19.74 -17.81 -11.96
N PHE A 129 18.54 -17.55 -12.49
CA PHE A 129 17.31 -18.15 -11.97
C PHE A 129 16.72 -19.25 -12.85
N PHE A 130 17.11 -19.36 -14.13
CA PHE A 130 16.54 -20.34 -15.05
C PHE A 130 17.57 -21.28 -15.69
N ALA A 131 18.86 -20.91 -15.76
CA ALA A 131 19.87 -21.77 -16.37
C ALA A 131 20.34 -22.86 -15.41
N GLY A 132 19.81 -24.08 -15.58
CA GLY A 132 20.20 -25.23 -14.76
C GLY A 132 19.66 -25.18 -13.32
N VAL A 133 18.63 -24.37 -13.07
CA VAL A 133 17.97 -24.20 -11.77
C VAL A 133 16.57 -24.82 -11.81
N PRO A 134 16.37 -26.01 -11.21
CA PRO A 134 15.09 -26.74 -11.31
C PRO A 134 13.89 -26.02 -10.68
N LYS A 135 14.11 -25.04 -9.80
CA LYS A 135 13.05 -24.34 -9.04
C LYS A 135 11.99 -23.74 -9.95
N TYR A 136 12.39 -23.15 -11.08
CA TYR A 136 11.51 -22.42 -12.00
C TYR A 136 11.29 -23.13 -13.35
N ASP A 137 11.73 -24.38 -13.50
CA ASP A 137 11.63 -25.13 -14.75
C ASP A 137 10.19 -25.31 -15.23
N VAL A 138 9.26 -25.61 -14.30
CA VAL A 138 7.84 -25.80 -14.63
C VAL A 138 7.23 -24.48 -15.08
N GLU A 139 7.50 -23.40 -14.35
CA GLU A 139 6.97 -22.08 -14.63
C GLU A 139 7.46 -21.57 -15.99
N LEU A 140 8.76 -21.71 -16.27
CA LEU A 140 9.36 -21.39 -17.56
C LEU A 140 8.72 -22.14 -18.71
N ARG A 141 8.56 -23.47 -18.57
CA ARG A 141 7.94 -24.30 -19.63
C ARG A 141 6.49 -23.91 -19.86
N ASN A 142 5.71 -23.72 -18.80
CA ASN A 142 4.31 -23.30 -18.89
C ASN A 142 4.19 -21.91 -19.53
N TYR A 143 5.08 -20.99 -19.19
CA TYR A 143 5.12 -19.65 -19.77
C TYR A 143 5.39 -19.69 -21.28
N VAL A 144 6.42 -20.45 -21.70
CA VAL A 144 6.77 -20.59 -23.11
C VAL A 144 5.67 -21.32 -23.89
N GLU A 145 5.08 -22.38 -23.33
CA GLU A 145 3.95 -23.09 -23.94
C GLU A 145 2.75 -22.16 -24.13
N ARG A 146 2.39 -21.36 -23.12
CA ARG A 146 1.28 -20.39 -23.22
C ARG A 146 1.50 -19.34 -24.31
N LEU A 147 2.74 -18.88 -24.50
CA LEU A 147 3.05 -17.85 -25.50
C LEU A 147 3.16 -18.40 -26.92
N THR A 148 3.70 -19.60 -27.07
CA THR A 148 4.12 -20.13 -28.38
C THR A 148 3.26 -21.28 -28.88
N GLY A 149 2.55 -21.97 -27.98
CA GLY A 149 1.86 -23.23 -28.23
C GLY A 149 2.78 -24.46 -28.20
N ASP A 150 4.11 -24.27 -28.09
CA ASP A 150 5.08 -25.36 -28.16
C ASP A 150 5.37 -25.96 -26.78
N LYS A 151 5.17 -27.28 -26.66
CA LYS A 151 5.59 -28.06 -25.49
C LYS A 151 7.08 -28.39 -25.56
N LEU A 152 7.89 -27.57 -24.90
CA LEU A 152 9.36 -27.70 -24.91
C LEU A 152 9.90 -28.29 -23.59
N GLN A 153 11.03 -28.98 -23.69
CA GLN A 153 11.83 -29.41 -22.53
C GLN A 153 12.63 -28.23 -21.97
N SER A 154 13.15 -28.32 -20.73
CA SER A 154 13.75 -27.19 -19.99
C SER A 154 14.79 -26.41 -20.80
N ASP A 155 15.79 -27.07 -21.38
CA ASP A 155 16.85 -26.39 -22.16
C ASP A 155 16.31 -25.68 -23.41
N ALA A 156 15.38 -26.32 -24.12
CA ALA A 156 14.77 -25.75 -25.31
C ALA A 156 13.82 -24.59 -24.95
N ALA A 157 13.08 -24.70 -23.85
CA ALA A 157 12.23 -23.64 -23.32
C ALA A 157 13.07 -22.43 -22.90
N LEU A 158 14.21 -22.64 -22.24
CA LEU A 158 15.14 -21.58 -21.87
C LEU A 158 15.72 -20.86 -23.09
N GLN A 159 16.16 -21.60 -24.11
CA GLN A 159 16.62 -21.01 -25.37
C GLN A 159 15.51 -20.21 -26.05
N ARG A 160 14.29 -20.74 -26.05
CA ARG A 160 13.13 -20.05 -26.62
C ARG A 160 12.84 -18.76 -25.85
N PHE A 161 12.87 -18.81 -24.52
CA PHE A 161 12.65 -17.67 -23.63
C PHE A 161 13.71 -16.58 -23.81
N ARG A 162 15.00 -16.95 -23.92
CA ARG A 162 16.09 -16.02 -24.23
C ARG A 162 15.90 -15.29 -25.56
N GLY A 163 15.26 -15.95 -26.54
CA GLY A 163 14.93 -15.35 -27.83
C GLY A 163 13.68 -14.46 -27.85
N LEU A 164 12.92 -14.39 -26.76
CA LEU A 164 11.74 -13.52 -26.69
C LEU A 164 12.11 -12.04 -26.59
N PRO A 165 11.25 -11.13 -27.09
CA PRO A 165 11.40 -9.71 -26.82
C PRO A 165 11.40 -9.42 -25.32
N ARG A 166 12.17 -8.42 -24.88
CA ARG A 166 12.29 -8.02 -23.46
C ARG A 166 10.94 -7.80 -22.76
N ARG A 167 9.98 -7.22 -23.47
CA ARG A 167 8.63 -7.03 -22.95
C ARG A 167 7.94 -8.34 -22.57
N LEU A 168 8.18 -9.45 -23.28
CA LEU A 168 7.63 -10.74 -22.90
C LEU A 168 8.47 -11.37 -21.78
N GLN A 169 9.80 -11.33 -21.87
CA GLN A 169 10.68 -11.85 -20.81
C GLN A 169 10.39 -11.25 -19.43
N ARG A 170 10.09 -9.94 -19.39
CA ARG A 170 9.82 -9.20 -18.16
C ARG A 170 8.68 -9.78 -17.33
N GLU A 171 7.65 -10.36 -17.95
CA GLU A 171 6.50 -10.92 -17.23
C GLU A 171 6.93 -12.00 -16.25
N LEU A 172 7.64 -13.01 -16.76
CA LEU A 172 8.10 -14.13 -15.99
C LEU A 172 9.22 -13.71 -15.03
N ILE A 173 10.13 -12.83 -15.46
CA ILE A 173 11.23 -12.32 -14.62
C ILE A 173 10.68 -11.58 -13.40
N VAL A 174 9.68 -10.71 -13.59
CA VAL A 174 9.03 -9.98 -12.49
C VAL A 174 8.30 -10.94 -11.56
N SER A 175 7.59 -11.94 -12.10
CA SER A 175 6.89 -12.93 -11.30
C SER A 175 7.86 -13.71 -10.40
N VAL A 176 8.96 -14.22 -10.98
CA VAL A 176 10.01 -14.92 -10.23
C VAL A 176 10.69 -14.01 -9.21
N LEU A 177 11.00 -12.75 -9.56
CA LEU A 177 11.58 -11.78 -8.64
C LEU A 177 10.68 -11.56 -7.41
N LEU A 178 9.38 -11.34 -7.63
CA LEU A 178 8.41 -11.15 -6.55
C LEU A 178 8.26 -12.42 -5.70
N GLY A 179 8.32 -13.61 -6.32
CA GLY A 179 8.34 -14.89 -5.62
C GLY A 179 9.54 -15.02 -4.68
N GLU A 180 10.75 -14.74 -5.16
CA GLU A 180 11.98 -14.74 -4.34
C GLU A 180 11.90 -13.74 -3.19
N ILE A 181 11.35 -12.54 -3.44
CA ILE A 181 11.15 -11.52 -2.41
C ILE A 181 10.18 -12.00 -1.33
N ARG A 182 9.03 -12.57 -1.71
CA ARG A 182 8.03 -13.09 -0.78
C ARG A 182 8.60 -14.24 0.06
N GLU A 183 9.29 -15.19 -0.57
CA GLU A 183 9.85 -16.36 0.12
C GLU A 183 10.95 -15.97 1.11
N ALA A 184 11.94 -15.18 0.67
CA ALA A 184 13.02 -14.73 1.52
C ALA A 184 12.52 -13.80 2.64
N GLY A 185 11.63 -12.87 2.30
CA GLY A 185 11.03 -11.96 3.28
C GLY A 185 10.21 -12.69 4.34
N ALA A 186 9.41 -13.70 3.95
CA ALA A 186 8.65 -14.49 4.91
C ALA A 186 9.52 -15.33 5.84
N LYS A 187 10.60 -15.91 5.30
CA LYS A 187 11.60 -16.62 6.09
C LYS A 187 12.25 -15.69 7.12
N ALA A 188 12.68 -14.51 6.68
CA ALA A 188 13.34 -13.52 7.53
C ALA A 188 12.40 -12.90 8.58
N ALA A 189 11.13 -12.69 8.25
CA ALA A 189 10.13 -12.26 9.22
C ALA A 189 9.91 -13.29 10.34
N GLY A 190 10.03 -14.59 10.02
CA GLY A 190 9.94 -15.68 11.00
C GLY A 190 11.19 -15.84 11.87
N SER A 191 12.39 -15.67 11.29
CA SER A 191 13.66 -15.84 12.01
C SER A 191 14.13 -14.57 12.73
N GLY A 192 13.73 -13.39 12.25
CA GLY A 192 14.23 -12.09 12.69
C GLY A 192 15.68 -11.82 12.25
N LEU A 193 16.26 -12.64 11.37
CA LEU A 193 17.65 -12.52 10.93
C LEU A 193 17.77 -11.80 9.59
N PHE A 194 18.70 -10.86 9.50
CA PHE A 194 18.95 -10.14 8.24
C PHE A 194 19.44 -11.05 7.11
N GLU A 195 20.22 -12.07 7.44
CA GLU A 195 20.81 -13.02 6.48
C GLU A 195 19.76 -13.74 5.62
N ASP A 196 18.54 -13.91 6.14
CA ASP A 196 17.45 -14.54 5.41
C ASP A 196 16.84 -13.64 4.31
N TYR A 197 17.13 -12.33 4.32
CA TYR A 197 16.79 -11.42 3.23
C TYR A 197 17.78 -11.46 2.06
N LEU A 198 18.97 -12.06 2.24
CA LEU A 198 20.02 -12.07 1.21
C LEU A 198 19.56 -12.63 -0.14
N PRO A 199 18.73 -13.68 -0.23
CA PRO A 199 18.21 -14.15 -1.52
C PRO A 199 17.37 -13.09 -2.24
N ALA A 200 16.54 -12.33 -1.52
CA ALA A 200 15.78 -11.22 -2.10
C ALA A 200 16.70 -10.10 -2.61
N TYR A 201 17.68 -9.68 -1.80
CA TYR A 201 18.67 -8.68 -2.23
C TYR A 201 19.47 -9.16 -3.43
N ALA A 202 19.87 -10.43 -3.47
CA ALA A 202 20.56 -11.03 -4.61
C ALA A 202 19.69 -11.03 -5.87
N ALA A 203 18.41 -11.39 -5.77
CA ALA A 203 17.47 -11.36 -6.89
C ALA A 203 17.29 -9.94 -7.45
N ILE A 204 17.09 -8.94 -6.56
CA ILE A 204 16.94 -7.54 -6.96
C ILE A 204 18.24 -7.01 -7.58
N ASN A 205 19.40 -7.24 -6.95
CA ASN A 205 20.70 -6.83 -7.50
C ASN A 205 21.08 -7.55 -8.79
N THR A 206 20.58 -8.76 -9.03
CA THR A 206 20.79 -9.47 -10.29
C THR A 206 20.02 -8.78 -11.41
N LEU A 207 18.75 -8.39 -11.18
CA LEU A 207 17.96 -7.67 -12.19
C LEU A 207 18.41 -6.20 -12.35
N PHE A 208 18.76 -5.56 -11.24
CA PHE A 208 19.19 -4.17 -11.17
C PHE A 208 20.60 -4.09 -10.57
N PRO A 209 21.67 -4.36 -11.34
CA PRO A 209 23.04 -4.34 -10.82
C PRO A 209 23.42 -3.03 -10.13
N GLY A 210 23.87 -3.13 -8.89
CA GLY A 210 24.18 -1.98 -8.05
C GLY A 210 22.93 -1.24 -7.57
N HIS A 211 21.79 -1.91 -7.40
CA HIS A 211 20.63 -1.33 -6.73
C HIS A 211 20.98 -0.97 -5.27
N VAL A 212 21.59 -1.90 -4.54
CA VAL A 212 22.18 -1.64 -3.21
C VAL A 212 23.49 -2.38 -3.03
N ASP A 213 24.34 -1.85 -2.15
CA ASP A 213 25.52 -2.56 -1.66
C ASP A 213 25.17 -3.20 -0.31
N VAL A 214 25.10 -4.53 -0.28
CA VAL A 214 24.95 -5.31 0.95
C VAL A 214 26.31 -5.35 1.64
N ASP A 215 26.34 -4.98 2.92
CA ASP A 215 27.58 -4.87 3.70
C ASP A 215 28.29 -6.24 3.82
N ALA A 216 29.62 -6.22 3.97
CA ALA A 216 30.46 -7.41 4.08
C ALA A 216 30.08 -8.29 5.28
N ASP A 217 29.56 -7.67 6.35
CA ASP A 217 29.07 -8.35 7.55
C ASP A 217 27.67 -8.94 7.38
N LEU A 218 27.02 -8.78 6.22
CA LEU A 218 25.70 -9.32 5.87
C LEU A 218 24.60 -8.93 6.88
N LYS A 219 24.64 -7.70 7.38
CA LYS A 219 23.70 -7.18 8.39
C LYS A 219 22.89 -5.98 7.95
N THR A 220 23.28 -5.34 6.85
CA THR A 220 22.63 -4.14 6.34
C THR A 220 22.83 -4.02 4.84
N ALA A 221 22.05 -3.14 4.23
CA ALA A 221 22.18 -2.74 2.85
C ALA A 221 22.25 -1.21 2.77
N THR A 222 23.14 -0.71 1.91
CA THR A 222 23.35 0.71 1.70
C THR A 222 22.98 1.10 0.26
N PRO A 223 22.41 2.30 0.07
CA PRO A 223 21.96 2.73 -1.25
C PRO A 223 23.15 3.04 -2.18
N THR A 224 22.97 2.82 -3.49
CA THR A 224 23.89 3.32 -4.51
C THR A 224 23.18 4.29 -5.47
N ASP A 225 23.96 5.10 -6.18
CA ASP A 225 23.45 6.10 -7.13
C ASP A 225 23.29 5.57 -8.57
N LYS A 226 23.49 4.26 -8.81
CA LYS A 226 23.42 3.68 -10.16
C LYS A 226 22.03 3.79 -10.80
N TRP A 227 21.00 3.66 -9.99
CA TRP A 227 19.61 3.79 -10.39
C TRP A 227 19.04 5.00 -9.68
N GLN A 228 18.28 5.83 -10.40
CA GLN A 228 17.64 7.02 -9.82
C GLN A 228 16.29 7.26 -10.46
N GLY A 229 15.25 7.38 -9.64
CA GLY A 229 13.91 7.60 -10.15
C GLY A 229 12.82 7.29 -9.15
N ASP A 230 11.83 8.18 -9.08
CA ASP A 230 10.68 8.04 -8.19
C ASP A 230 9.38 7.82 -8.97
N VAL A 231 8.41 7.22 -8.28
CA VAL A 231 7.00 7.17 -8.72
C VAL A 231 6.16 8.04 -7.80
N GLN A 232 5.43 8.99 -8.37
CA GLN A 232 4.62 9.96 -7.63
C GLN A 232 3.20 10.03 -8.22
N LEU A 233 2.18 9.97 -7.36
CA LEU A 233 0.77 10.02 -7.78
C LEU A 233 -0.11 10.92 -6.87
N PHE A 234 0.43 12.07 -6.45
CA PHE A 234 -0.15 12.98 -5.45
C PHE A 234 -1.67 13.21 -5.50
N PHE A 235 -2.28 13.34 -6.68
CA PHE A 235 -3.73 13.53 -6.86
C PHE A 235 -4.29 12.65 -7.99
N SER A 236 -3.72 11.47 -8.13
CA SER A 236 -4.08 10.51 -9.18
C SER A 236 -4.34 9.13 -8.58
N THR A 237 -4.66 8.20 -9.47
CA THR A 237 -4.87 6.80 -9.14
C THR A 237 -4.17 5.89 -10.13
N ILE A 238 -3.70 4.75 -9.63
CA ILE A 238 -3.35 3.59 -10.44
C ILE A 238 -4.39 2.53 -10.09
N ARG A 239 -5.19 2.09 -11.06
CA ARG A 239 -6.34 1.25 -10.76
C ARG A 239 -6.58 0.14 -11.77
N THR A 240 -6.81 -1.06 -11.28
CA THR A 240 -7.40 -2.17 -12.05
C THR A 240 -8.83 -2.36 -11.57
N VAL A 241 -9.78 -2.21 -12.49
CA VAL A 241 -11.23 -2.27 -12.20
C VAL A 241 -11.73 -3.69 -12.34
N ASP A 242 -11.25 -4.33 -13.40
CA ASP A 242 -11.39 -5.74 -13.66
C ASP A 242 -10.03 -6.39 -13.41
N GLU A 243 -10.00 -7.71 -13.27
CA GLU A 243 -8.82 -8.48 -12.84
C GLU A 243 -7.48 -7.92 -13.37
N GLY A 244 -6.42 -8.01 -12.58
CA GLY A 244 -5.09 -7.62 -13.04
C GLY A 244 -4.25 -6.99 -11.94
N ASP A 245 -2.96 -7.30 -11.99
CA ASP A 245 -2.00 -6.90 -10.96
C ASP A 245 -1.50 -5.48 -11.20
N ILE A 246 -1.04 -4.84 -10.13
CA ILE A 246 -0.34 -3.57 -10.18
C ILE A 246 1.07 -3.78 -9.62
N ASN A 247 2.07 -3.72 -10.49
CA ASN A 247 3.47 -3.88 -10.11
C ASN A 247 4.21 -2.55 -10.28
N ILE A 248 4.92 -2.11 -9.25
CA ILE A 248 5.66 -0.83 -9.25
C ILE A 248 7.12 -1.08 -8.87
N PHE A 249 8.04 -0.63 -9.71
CA PHE A 249 9.47 -0.78 -9.50
C PHE A 249 10.15 0.58 -9.53
N ALA A 250 10.89 0.88 -8.46
CA ALA A 250 11.76 2.03 -8.36
C ALA A 250 13.10 1.59 -7.73
N PRO A 251 13.97 0.89 -8.50
CA PRO A 251 15.28 0.43 -8.01
C PRO A 251 16.19 1.58 -7.58
N GLY A 252 15.86 2.80 -7.98
CA GLY A 252 16.65 3.99 -7.67
C GLY A 252 16.04 4.97 -6.70
N GLY A 253 14.86 4.69 -6.15
CA GLY A 253 14.13 5.74 -5.44
C GLY A 253 12.95 5.24 -4.64
N SER A 254 11.96 6.12 -4.51
CA SER A 254 10.78 5.97 -3.65
C SER A 254 9.48 5.91 -4.45
N VAL A 255 8.44 5.40 -3.81
CA VAL A 255 7.06 5.54 -4.27
C VAL A 255 6.32 6.44 -3.30
N ASN A 256 5.65 7.46 -3.82
CA ASN A 256 4.74 8.32 -3.05
C ASN A 256 3.33 8.26 -3.62
N VAL A 257 2.45 7.57 -2.89
CA VAL A 257 1.06 7.30 -3.27
C VAL A 257 0.18 8.55 -3.14
N GLY A 258 0.66 9.56 -2.42
CA GLY A 258 0.11 10.91 -2.49
C GLY A 258 -0.72 11.36 -1.30
N LEU A 259 -1.28 12.56 -1.45
CA LEU A 259 -2.03 13.25 -0.41
C LEU A 259 -3.52 13.19 -0.76
N ALA A 260 -4.38 12.78 0.18
CA ALA A 260 -5.79 13.05 0.05
C ALA A 260 -5.99 14.57 -0.09
N VAL A 261 -6.89 14.94 -1.00
CA VAL A 261 -7.27 16.33 -1.20
C VAL A 261 -7.76 16.93 0.13
N THR A 262 -7.16 18.05 0.54
CA THR A 262 -7.75 18.95 1.55
C THR A 262 -8.63 20.00 0.87
N THR A 263 -9.82 20.23 1.43
CA THR A 263 -10.73 21.37 1.25
C THR A 263 -10.51 22.19 -0.03
N ASN A 264 -11.34 21.95 -1.06
CA ASN A 264 -11.43 22.66 -2.37
C ASN A 264 -10.94 21.91 -3.62
N SER A 265 -10.89 20.57 -3.65
CA SER A 265 -10.71 19.86 -4.94
C SER A 265 -11.92 19.02 -5.36
N THR A 266 -11.96 18.74 -6.66
CA THR A 266 -13.05 18.13 -7.42
C THR A 266 -13.02 16.59 -7.47
N LYS A 267 -12.05 15.94 -6.82
CA LYS A 267 -11.93 14.47 -6.79
C LYS A 267 -12.29 13.92 -5.43
N ASP A 268 -13.12 12.89 -5.43
CA ASP A 268 -13.49 12.14 -4.23
C ASP A 268 -12.30 11.29 -3.76
N PRO A 269 -12.10 11.07 -2.44
CA PRO A 269 -11.05 10.19 -1.94
C PRO A 269 -11.02 8.80 -2.61
N SER A 270 -12.18 8.25 -2.99
CA SER A 270 -12.30 6.97 -3.72
C SER A 270 -11.64 6.96 -5.11
N GLN A 271 -11.25 8.12 -5.64
CA GLN A 271 -10.59 8.29 -6.94
C GLN A 271 -9.08 8.46 -6.83
N LEU A 272 -8.49 8.19 -5.66
CA LEU A 272 -7.07 8.38 -5.37
C LEU A 272 -6.41 7.07 -4.94
N GLY A 273 -5.09 7.00 -5.17
CA GLY A 273 -4.23 5.92 -4.69
C GLY A 273 -4.13 4.72 -5.61
N ILE A 274 -3.57 3.64 -5.09
CA ILE A 274 -3.34 2.39 -5.83
C ILE A 274 -4.44 1.41 -5.43
N VAL A 275 -5.23 0.93 -6.39
CA VAL A 275 -6.39 0.08 -6.09
C VAL A 275 -6.52 -1.03 -7.13
N ALA A 276 -6.44 -2.29 -6.72
CA ALA A 276 -7.00 -3.41 -7.46
C ALA A 276 -8.41 -3.68 -6.93
N GLN A 277 -9.45 -3.47 -7.74
CA GLN A 277 -10.85 -3.52 -7.28
C GLN A 277 -11.45 -4.92 -7.29
N LYS A 278 -11.11 -5.73 -8.28
CA LYS A 278 -11.34 -7.17 -8.32
C LYS A 278 -10.01 -7.88 -8.05
N LEU A 279 -9.98 -9.20 -8.23
CA LEU A 279 -8.80 -10.03 -8.07
C LEU A 279 -7.58 -9.45 -8.81
N GLY A 280 -6.53 -9.13 -8.05
CA GLY A 280 -5.28 -8.61 -8.58
C GLY A 280 -4.34 -8.22 -7.45
N ASP A 281 -3.09 -8.61 -7.58
CA ASP A 281 -2.08 -8.32 -6.57
C ASP A 281 -1.57 -6.88 -6.72
N VAL A 282 -1.19 -6.25 -5.61
CA VAL A 282 -0.46 -4.98 -5.63
C VAL A 282 0.94 -5.19 -5.08
N SER A 283 1.94 -5.07 -5.94
CA SER A 283 3.34 -5.27 -5.56
C SER A 283 4.18 -4.02 -5.82
N ALA A 284 5.06 -3.67 -4.89
CA ALA A 284 6.02 -2.59 -5.06
C ALA A 284 7.41 -2.99 -4.55
N VAL A 285 8.43 -2.77 -5.36
CA VAL A 285 9.84 -2.97 -4.99
C VAL A 285 10.58 -1.67 -5.19
N VAL A 286 11.01 -1.05 -4.09
CA VAL A 286 11.68 0.25 -4.07
C VAL A 286 12.98 0.18 -3.30
N ARG A 287 13.91 1.09 -3.62
CA ARG A 287 15.15 1.20 -2.85
C ARG A 287 14.91 1.91 -1.53
N ASP A 288 14.34 3.11 -1.63
CA ASP A 288 14.16 4.02 -0.51
C ASP A 288 12.80 3.79 0.17
N ASN A 289 11.87 4.75 0.08
CA ASN A 289 10.65 4.76 0.88
C ASN A 289 9.42 4.39 0.06
N PHE A 290 8.48 3.72 0.72
CA PHE A 290 7.11 3.58 0.22
C PHE A 290 6.17 4.37 1.14
N LEU A 291 5.66 5.49 0.63
CA LEU A 291 4.88 6.46 1.40
C LEU A 291 3.43 6.51 0.92
N VAL A 292 2.51 6.00 1.74
CA VAL A 292 1.07 6.07 1.46
C VAL A 292 0.49 7.46 1.77
N ASN A 293 1.05 8.15 2.76
CA ASN A 293 0.64 9.50 3.18
C ASN A 293 -0.85 9.60 3.57
N GLN A 294 -1.69 10.28 2.80
CA GLN A 294 -3.15 10.32 3.08
C GLN A 294 -3.95 9.57 2.00
N SER A 295 -3.26 8.85 1.13
CA SER A 295 -3.85 8.07 0.06
C SER A 295 -4.14 6.64 0.53
N ARG A 296 -4.23 5.71 -0.42
CA ARG A 296 -4.56 4.30 -0.16
C ARG A 296 -3.84 3.34 -1.09
N VAL A 297 -3.60 2.12 -0.60
CA VAL A 297 -3.08 0.98 -1.36
C VAL A 297 -3.94 -0.22 -1.05
N PHE A 298 -4.88 -0.53 -1.94
CA PHE A 298 -5.90 -1.56 -1.72
C PHE A 298 -5.79 -2.68 -2.76
N ALA A 299 -5.82 -3.93 -2.31
CA ALA A 299 -6.02 -5.10 -3.15
C ALA A 299 -7.31 -5.79 -2.70
N LEU A 300 -8.36 -5.60 -3.48
CA LEU A 300 -9.72 -5.97 -3.10
C LEU A 300 -10.08 -7.29 -3.77
N ASP A 301 -11.03 -8.00 -3.17
CA ASP A 301 -11.57 -9.25 -3.68
C ASP A 301 -10.57 -10.42 -3.81
N GLY A 302 -9.59 -10.49 -2.89
CA GLY A 302 -8.68 -11.63 -2.71
C GLY A 302 -7.23 -11.42 -3.15
N GLY A 303 -6.85 -10.24 -3.64
CA GLY A 303 -5.48 -9.95 -4.06
C GLY A 303 -4.51 -9.71 -2.91
N ASP A 304 -3.24 -10.12 -3.09
CA ASP A 304 -2.17 -9.91 -2.13
C ASP A 304 -1.55 -8.51 -2.26
N ILE A 305 -0.99 -7.99 -1.17
CA ILE A 305 -0.14 -6.80 -1.19
C ILE A 305 1.29 -7.18 -0.82
N THR A 306 2.25 -6.88 -1.69
CA THR A 306 3.68 -7.08 -1.42
C THR A 306 4.46 -5.78 -1.54
N LEU A 307 4.93 -5.25 -0.43
CA LEU A 307 5.75 -4.03 -0.42
C LEU A 307 7.15 -4.36 0.08
N TRP A 308 8.16 -3.97 -0.69
CA TRP A 308 9.57 -4.12 -0.35
C TRP A 308 10.29 -2.78 -0.45
N THR A 309 10.95 -2.39 0.64
CA THR A 309 11.93 -1.30 0.68
C THR A 309 13.30 -1.86 1.01
N SER A 310 14.32 -1.46 0.26
CA SER A 310 15.65 -2.08 0.39
C SER A 310 16.51 -1.41 1.46
N THR A 311 16.34 -0.10 1.68
CA THR A 311 17.19 0.69 2.57
C THR A 311 16.41 1.63 3.48
N SER A 312 15.10 1.77 3.30
CA SER A 312 14.29 2.71 4.09
C SER A 312 12.91 2.15 4.42
N ASN A 313 11.91 3.03 4.58
CA ASN A 313 10.72 2.73 5.38
C ASN A 313 9.47 2.52 4.53
N ILE A 314 8.52 1.76 5.09
CA ILE A 314 7.14 1.67 4.62
C ILE A 314 6.27 2.46 5.61
N ASP A 315 5.56 3.49 5.14
CA ASP A 315 4.61 4.27 5.94
C ASP A 315 3.20 4.08 5.36
N ALA A 316 2.31 3.46 6.14
CA ALA A 316 0.90 3.23 5.77
C ALA A 316 0.06 4.53 5.79
N GLY A 317 0.58 5.61 6.34
CA GLY A 317 0.02 6.95 6.19
C GLY A 317 -0.82 7.44 7.37
N ARG A 318 -1.25 8.70 7.29
CA ARG A 318 -1.95 9.46 8.34
C ARG A 318 -3.33 9.96 7.91
N GLY A 319 -3.90 9.39 6.84
CA GLY A 319 -5.26 9.69 6.41
C GLY A 319 -6.32 9.10 7.35
N ALA A 320 -7.56 9.60 7.27
CA ALA A 320 -8.64 9.12 8.14
C ALA A 320 -8.95 7.63 7.89
N LYS A 321 -9.08 6.85 8.97
CA LYS A 321 -9.71 5.52 9.00
C LYS A 321 -11.21 5.67 8.73
N THR A 322 -11.63 5.95 7.50
CA THR A 322 -13.06 6.11 7.23
C THR A 322 -13.76 4.76 7.38
N ALA A 323 -14.84 4.74 8.16
CA ALA A 323 -15.77 3.62 8.23
C ALA A 323 -16.33 3.33 6.84
N VAL A 324 -16.47 2.03 6.55
CA VAL A 324 -17.09 1.40 5.37
C VAL A 324 -18.10 2.32 4.68
N SER A 325 -17.67 3.03 3.63
CA SER A 325 -18.58 3.58 2.66
C SER A 325 -18.58 2.62 1.47
N ALA A 326 -19.60 1.77 1.42
CA ALA A 326 -19.84 0.93 0.27
C ALA A 326 -20.16 1.84 -0.94
N PRO A 327 -19.39 1.79 -2.04
CA PRO A 327 -19.70 2.56 -3.24
C PRO A 327 -21.06 2.16 -3.79
N ALA A 328 -21.68 3.08 -4.53
CA ALA A 328 -22.93 2.81 -5.21
C ALA A 328 -22.76 1.60 -6.15
N PRO A 329 -23.72 0.65 -6.19
CA PRO A 329 -23.63 -0.53 -7.06
C PRO A 329 -23.54 -0.10 -8.53
N VAL A 330 -22.66 -0.73 -9.30
CA VAL A 330 -22.57 -0.51 -10.74
C VAL A 330 -23.46 -1.54 -11.43
N THR A 331 -24.44 -1.06 -12.17
CA THR A 331 -25.32 -1.90 -12.99
C THR A 331 -24.69 -2.06 -14.37
N THR A 332 -24.23 -3.27 -14.68
CA THR A 332 -23.75 -3.64 -16.02
C THR A 332 -24.80 -4.48 -16.72
N THR A 333 -24.86 -4.40 -18.05
CA THR A 333 -25.73 -5.22 -18.88
C THR A 333 -24.87 -6.07 -19.80
N ASP A 334 -25.03 -7.39 -19.74
CA ASP A 334 -24.29 -8.32 -20.60
C ASP A 334 -24.78 -8.30 -22.05
N ALA A 335 -24.09 -9.04 -22.93
CA ALA A 335 -24.42 -9.11 -24.36
C ALA A 335 -25.79 -9.77 -24.65
N ASP A 336 -26.37 -10.47 -23.68
CA ASP A 336 -27.67 -11.15 -23.77
C ASP A 336 -28.82 -10.31 -23.18
N GLY A 337 -28.52 -9.11 -22.66
CA GLY A 337 -29.51 -8.19 -22.09
C GLY A 337 -29.82 -8.42 -20.60
N ASN A 338 -29.06 -9.27 -19.90
CA ASN A 338 -29.20 -9.44 -18.46
C ASN A 338 -28.52 -8.31 -17.70
N VAL A 339 -29.21 -7.79 -16.69
CA VAL A 339 -28.73 -6.70 -15.85
C VAL A 339 -28.06 -7.29 -14.61
N THR A 340 -26.73 -7.23 -14.54
CA THR A 340 -25.94 -7.63 -13.38
C THR A 340 -25.56 -6.42 -12.55
N THR A 341 -26.00 -6.39 -11.29
CA THR A 341 -25.62 -5.35 -10.33
C THR A 341 -24.40 -5.82 -9.56
N VAL A 342 -23.25 -5.24 -9.87
CA VAL A 342 -21.99 -5.51 -9.17
C VAL A 342 -21.86 -4.55 -8.00
N PHE A 343 -21.81 -5.10 -6.78
CA PHE A 343 -21.46 -4.34 -5.58
C PHE A 343 -19.94 -4.23 -5.52
N SER A 344 -19.39 -3.09 -5.90
CA SER A 344 -17.95 -2.86 -5.73
C SER A 344 -17.61 -2.84 -4.24
N PRO A 345 -16.48 -3.44 -3.83
CA PRO A 345 -16.03 -3.38 -2.44
C PRO A 345 -15.83 -1.93 -2.00
N ALA A 346 -16.01 -1.67 -0.70
CA ALA A 346 -15.84 -0.33 -0.10
C ALA A 346 -14.41 0.19 -0.35
N THR A 347 -14.22 1.06 -1.34
CA THR A 347 -12.92 1.68 -1.65
C THR A 347 -12.64 2.90 -0.78
N ALA A 348 -13.45 3.20 0.23
CA ALA A 348 -13.32 4.37 1.10
C ALA A 348 -12.44 4.07 2.31
N GLY A 349 -11.30 4.76 2.41
CA GLY A 349 -10.33 4.58 3.50
C GLY A 349 -8.99 5.18 3.14
N SER A 350 -8.12 5.37 4.12
CA SER A 350 -6.69 5.58 3.88
C SER A 350 -5.94 4.38 4.43
N GLY A 351 -4.70 4.16 4.00
CA GLY A 351 -3.90 3.05 4.52
C GLY A 351 -3.67 1.93 3.52
N ILE A 352 -3.27 0.78 4.04
CA ILE A 352 -2.97 -0.44 3.26
C ILE A 352 -4.03 -1.48 3.60
N GLN A 353 -4.77 -1.98 2.61
CA GLN A 353 -5.88 -2.91 2.90
C GLN A 353 -6.01 -4.04 1.89
N THR A 354 -6.19 -5.26 2.39
CA THR A 354 -6.72 -6.37 1.60
C THR A 354 -8.13 -6.71 2.05
N ALA A 355 -8.99 -7.04 1.10
CA ALA A 355 -10.36 -7.46 1.38
C ALA A 355 -10.75 -8.62 0.47
N VAL A 356 -11.73 -9.40 0.90
CA VAL A 356 -12.38 -10.41 0.04
C VAL A 356 -13.89 -10.16 0.06
N SER A 357 -14.49 -10.08 -1.12
CA SER A 357 -15.94 -9.83 -1.28
C SER A 357 -16.66 -11.02 -1.91
N THR A 358 -15.97 -11.82 -2.71
CA THR A 358 -16.51 -13.02 -3.36
C THR A 358 -16.57 -14.19 -2.37
N PRO A 359 -17.76 -14.75 -2.06
CA PRO A 359 -17.88 -15.89 -1.17
C PRO A 359 -17.09 -17.11 -1.66
N GLY A 360 -16.32 -17.73 -0.77
CA GLY A 360 -15.52 -18.92 -1.08
C GLY A 360 -14.19 -18.64 -1.79
N ARG A 361 -13.84 -17.37 -2.04
CA ARG A 361 -12.50 -16.98 -2.50
C ARG A 361 -11.55 -16.85 -1.31
N ASP A 362 -10.29 -17.20 -1.54
CA ASP A 362 -9.23 -17.00 -0.58
C ASP A 362 -9.01 -15.51 -0.29
N ALA A 363 -8.73 -15.20 0.96
CA ALA A 363 -8.50 -13.83 1.40
C ALA A 363 -7.04 -13.41 1.12
N GLY A 364 -6.87 -12.23 0.54
CA GLY A 364 -5.55 -11.71 0.19
C GLY A 364 -4.67 -11.39 1.40
N ALA A 365 -3.40 -11.73 1.31
CA ALA A 365 -2.39 -11.56 2.35
C ALA A 365 -1.58 -10.27 2.18
N GLY A 366 -1.02 -9.78 3.28
CA GLY A 366 -0.06 -8.67 3.32
C GLY A 366 1.36 -9.16 3.55
N PHE A 367 2.29 -8.69 2.72
CA PHE A 367 3.73 -8.94 2.82
C PHE A 367 4.46 -7.60 2.83
N LEU A 368 4.89 -7.14 4.00
CA LEU A 368 5.53 -5.83 4.17
C LEU A 368 6.96 -6.02 4.65
N PHE A 369 7.93 -5.67 3.80
CA PHE A 369 9.35 -5.91 4.06
C PHE A 369 10.16 -4.63 4.01
N ALA A 370 10.80 -4.28 5.12
CA ALA A 370 11.73 -3.17 5.26
C ALA A 370 12.97 -3.64 6.06
N PRO A 371 13.87 -4.47 5.48
CA PRO A 371 14.90 -5.19 6.25
C PRO A 371 15.81 -4.29 7.09
N VAL A 372 16.16 -3.11 6.58
CA VAL A 372 16.98 -2.11 7.28
C VAL A 372 16.13 -1.04 7.97
N GLY A 373 14.90 -0.84 7.48
CA GLY A 373 14.05 0.28 7.85
C GLY A 373 12.94 -0.08 8.83
N VAL A 374 11.92 0.77 8.82
CA VAL A 374 10.76 0.67 9.69
C VAL A 374 9.51 0.44 8.86
N VAL A 375 8.64 -0.44 9.34
CA VAL A 375 7.25 -0.51 8.89
C VAL A 375 6.39 0.24 9.91
N ASP A 376 5.89 1.40 9.52
CA ASP A 376 5.03 2.25 10.34
C ASP A 376 3.60 2.21 9.81
N PHE A 377 2.67 1.72 10.64
CA PHE A 377 1.26 1.70 10.30
C PHE A 377 0.57 3.06 10.50
N SER A 378 1.25 4.02 11.14
CA SER A 378 0.81 5.41 11.34
C SER A 378 -0.66 5.48 11.79
N ASP A 379 -1.39 6.58 11.54
CA ASP A 379 -2.79 6.72 11.96
C ASP A 379 -3.80 6.10 10.98
N ALA A 380 -3.45 5.96 9.70
CA ALA A 380 -4.32 5.35 8.70
C ALA A 380 -4.48 3.84 8.94
N GLY A 381 -3.44 3.20 9.46
CA GLY A 381 -3.45 1.78 9.79
C GLY A 381 -3.38 0.87 8.56
N ALA A 382 -3.55 -0.42 8.82
CA ALA A 382 -3.68 -1.43 7.79
C ALA A 382 -4.72 -2.48 8.19
N SER A 383 -5.40 -3.07 7.22
CA SER A 383 -6.35 -4.15 7.46
C SER A 383 -6.18 -5.27 6.45
N PHE A 384 -5.96 -6.50 6.90
CA PHE A 384 -5.76 -7.64 6.01
C PHE A 384 -6.81 -8.72 6.25
N ALA A 385 -7.56 -9.07 5.19
CA ALA A 385 -8.53 -10.16 5.25
C ALA A 385 -7.87 -11.55 5.31
N GLY A 386 -6.64 -11.68 4.79
CA GLY A 386 -5.81 -12.88 4.87
C GLY A 386 -4.77 -12.80 5.99
N SER A 387 -3.61 -13.43 5.77
CA SER A 387 -2.46 -13.38 6.67
C SER A 387 -1.67 -12.08 6.51
N LEU A 388 -0.89 -11.71 7.53
CA LEU A 388 0.06 -10.62 7.46
C LEU A 388 1.47 -11.09 7.85
N VAL A 389 2.44 -10.82 6.99
CA VAL A 389 3.86 -11.06 7.24
C VAL A 389 4.58 -9.71 7.19
N VAL A 390 5.17 -9.31 8.31
CA VAL A 390 5.97 -8.08 8.40
C VAL A 390 7.40 -8.44 8.74
N GLY A 391 8.32 -8.10 7.84
CA GLY A 391 9.74 -8.28 8.06
C GLY A 391 10.45 -6.93 8.05
N ALA A 392 10.78 -6.39 9.22
CA ALA A 392 11.40 -5.06 9.31
C ALA A 392 12.41 -4.96 10.45
N GLY A 393 13.33 -3.99 10.35
CA GLY A 393 14.21 -3.65 11.47
C GLY A 393 13.43 -3.17 12.69
N GLN A 394 12.31 -2.48 12.46
CA GLN A 394 11.35 -2.12 13.51
C GLN A 394 9.92 -2.05 12.94
N VAL A 395 8.93 -2.35 13.78
CA VAL A 395 7.51 -2.17 13.45
C VAL A 395 6.85 -1.21 14.45
N LEU A 396 6.26 -0.13 13.96
CA LEU A 396 5.62 0.92 14.76
C LEU A 396 4.10 0.94 14.56
N ASN A 397 3.37 1.50 15.54
CA ASN A 397 1.92 1.70 15.49
C ASN A 397 1.11 0.42 15.22
N GLN A 398 1.56 -0.71 15.75
CA GLN A 398 0.96 -2.05 15.54
C GLN A 398 -0.50 -2.16 15.99
N LEU A 399 -0.95 -1.31 16.93
CA LEU A 399 -2.37 -1.21 17.34
C LEU A 399 -3.29 -0.71 16.22
N ASN A 400 -2.73 -0.11 15.17
CA ASN A 400 -3.49 0.35 14.00
C ASN A 400 -3.59 -0.72 12.90
N VAL A 401 -3.24 -1.97 13.21
CA VAL A 401 -3.32 -3.11 12.30
C VAL A 401 -4.45 -4.04 12.71
N ASP A 402 -5.30 -4.40 11.76
CA ASP A 402 -6.32 -5.43 11.91
C ASP A 402 -6.04 -6.58 10.93
N VAL A 403 -6.00 -7.82 11.42
CA VAL A 403 -5.67 -9.00 10.58
C VAL A 403 -6.60 -10.13 10.95
N ALA A 404 -7.29 -10.68 9.96
CA ALA A 404 -8.19 -11.82 10.17
C ALA A 404 -7.46 -13.17 10.17
N GLY A 405 -6.34 -13.27 9.45
CA GLY A 405 -5.50 -14.47 9.37
C GLY A 405 -4.29 -14.47 10.33
N PRO A 406 -3.36 -15.43 10.17
CA PRO A 406 -2.14 -15.50 10.99
C PRO A 406 -1.22 -14.30 10.73
N THR A 407 -0.51 -13.87 11.78
CA THR A 407 0.47 -12.79 11.75
C THR A 407 1.88 -13.30 12.03
N VAL A 408 2.87 -12.83 11.27
CA VAL A 408 4.31 -13.09 11.48
C VAL A 408 5.06 -11.76 11.50
N GLY A 409 5.94 -11.58 12.49
CA GLY A 409 6.79 -10.38 12.62
C GLY A 409 6.10 -9.11 13.12
N VAL A 410 4.81 -9.20 13.48
CA VAL A 410 4.14 -8.22 14.36
C VAL A 410 4.13 -8.80 15.77
N PRO A 411 4.87 -8.23 16.74
CA PRO A 411 4.80 -8.64 18.13
C PRO A 411 3.35 -8.71 18.61
N ALA A 412 2.93 -9.85 19.18
CA ALA A 412 1.63 -9.92 19.82
C ALA A 412 1.57 -8.88 20.95
N VAL A 413 0.63 -7.94 20.87
CA VAL A 413 0.40 -7.01 21.95
C VAL A 413 -0.08 -7.82 23.14
N ASP A 414 0.74 -7.87 24.19
CA ASP A 414 0.48 -8.66 25.39
C ASP A 414 -0.68 -8.00 26.17
N THR A 415 -1.92 -8.32 25.78
CA THR A 415 -3.17 -7.82 26.41
C THR A 415 -3.25 -8.21 27.89
N ALA A 416 -2.43 -9.17 28.33
CA ALA A 416 -2.23 -9.52 29.73
C ALA A 416 -1.69 -8.35 30.58
N SER A 417 -0.87 -7.46 30.01
CA SER A 417 -0.31 -6.32 30.74
C SER A 417 -1.34 -5.23 31.05
N VAL A 418 -2.32 -5.02 30.15
CA VAL A 418 -3.42 -4.06 30.33
C VAL A 418 -4.43 -4.60 31.35
N ALA A 419 -4.73 -5.90 31.29
CA ALA A 419 -5.54 -6.57 32.32
C ALA A 419 -4.85 -6.54 33.70
N ALA A 420 -3.54 -6.77 33.75
CA ALA A 420 -2.75 -6.69 34.99
C ALA A 420 -2.74 -5.27 35.58
N GLY A 421 -2.55 -4.24 34.74
CA GLY A 421 -2.61 -2.83 35.16
C GLY A 421 -3.97 -2.43 35.73
N LEU A 422 -5.07 -2.92 35.14
CA LEU A 422 -6.42 -2.65 35.61
C LEU A 422 -6.79 -3.45 36.89
N THR A 423 -6.24 -4.66 37.04
CA THR A 423 -6.35 -5.44 38.30
C THR A 423 -5.53 -4.84 39.44
N GLY A 424 -4.43 -4.14 39.15
CA GLY A 424 -3.70 -3.35 40.13
C GLY A 424 -4.54 -2.21 40.72
N VAL A 425 -5.36 -1.56 39.89
CA VAL A 425 -6.28 -0.48 40.32
C VAL A 425 -7.46 -1.02 41.14
N SER A 426 -8.00 -2.20 40.81
CA SER A 426 -9.05 -2.83 41.63
C SER A 426 -8.53 -3.31 42.99
N SER A 427 -7.25 -3.71 43.07
CA SER A 427 -6.61 -4.04 44.35
C SER A 427 -6.40 -2.82 45.25
N LEU A 428 -6.14 -1.63 44.68
CA LEU A 428 -6.05 -0.36 45.42
C LEU A 428 -7.39 0.06 46.05
N ALA A 429 -8.51 -0.12 45.33
CA ALA A 429 -9.86 0.15 45.86
C ALA A 429 -10.29 -0.81 46.99
N SER A 430 -9.76 -2.03 46.99
CA SER A 430 -9.97 -3.00 48.08
C SER A 430 -9.05 -2.78 49.30
N THR A 431 -7.95 -2.07 49.10
CA THR A 431 -6.98 -1.78 50.18
C THR A 431 -7.39 -0.54 50.97
N THR A 432 -8.06 0.44 50.35
CA THR A 432 -8.64 1.61 51.04
C THR A 432 -9.82 1.25 51.95
N SER A 433 -10.60 0.22 51.61
CA SER A 433 -11.69 -0.29 52.45
C SER A 433 -11.18 -1.10 53.65
N LYS A 434 -10.12 -1.90 53.49
CA LYS A 434 -9.47 -2.62 54.60
C LYS A 434 -8.66 -1.72 55.55
N LEU A 435 -8.06 -0.64 55.02
CA LEU A 435 -7.31 0.32 55.85
C LEU A 435 -8.25 1.22 56.68
N ALA A 436 -9.47 1.48 56.18
CA ALA A 436 -10.53 2.12 56.95
C ALA A 436 -11.06 1.23 58.09
N GLU A 437 -11.11 -0.09 57.89
CA GLU A 437 -11.48 -1.06 58.94
C GLU A 437 -10.38 -1.27 59.99
N GLN A 438 -9.10 -1.22 59.60
CA GLN A 438 -7.97 -1.35 60.54
C GLN A 438 -7.65 -0.07 61.33
N SER A 439 -8.21 1.08 60.94
CA SER A 439 -8.04 2.34 61.68
C SER A 439 -8.97 2.49 62.90
N ALA A 440 -9.83 1.50 63.18
CA ALA A 440 -10.72 1.49 64.34
C ALA A 440 -10.14 0.76 65.57
N THR A 441 -8.95 0.14 65.48
CA THR A 441 -8.31 -0.52 66.63
C THR A 441 -6.80 -0.26 66.69
N GLY A 442 -6.41 0.66 67.58
CA GLY A 442 -5.15 0.66 68.32
C GLY A 442 -3.85 0.94 67.54
N MET A 443 -3.36 2.18 67.64
CA MET A 443 -1.96 2.54 67.34
C MET A 443 -0.98 1.79 68.24
N GLY A 444 0.01 1.14 67.62
CA GLY A 444 1.24 0.67 68.26
C GLY A 444 2.43 1.02 67.39
N GLU A 445 3.39 1.73 67.97
CA GLU A 445 4.65 2.19 67.36
C GLU A 445 5.51 1.01 66.90
N THR A 446 5.73 0.86 65.58
CA THR A 446 6.98 0.39 64.95
C THR A 446 6.76 0.27 63.44
N ASP A 447 7.33 1.19 62.66
CA ASP A 447 8.01 0.92 61.36
C ASP A 447 8.14 2.21 60.53
N ALA A 448 9.02 3.09 61.01
CA ALA A 448 9.49 4.27 60.27
C ALA A 448 10.46 3.91 59.11
N ALA A 449 10.64 2.63 58.77
CA ALA A 449 11.60 2.17 57.76
C ALA A 449 10.95 1.84 56.39
N ALA A 450 9.62 1.88 56.27
CA ALA A 450 8.92 1.54 55.01
C ALA A 450 8.58 2.75 54.12
N LEU A 451 8.92 3.97 54.54
CA LEU A 451 8.47 5.21 53.89
C LEU A 451 9.46 5.84 52.90
N GLU A 452 10.70 5.35 52.80
CA GLU A 452 11.71 6.00 51.93
C GLU A 452 11.72 5.52 50.47
N THR A 453 11.13 4.36 50.14
CA THR A 453 11.22 3.78 48.78
C THR A 453 10.02 4.07 47.87
N LYS A 454 9.13 5.02 48.21
CA LYS A 454 7.93 5.32 47.40
C LYS A 454 7.68 6.80 47.12
N ALA A 455 8.71 7.62 47.14
CA ALA A 455 8.61 9.05 46.79
C ALA A 455 8.99 9.32 45.32
N SER A 456 8.15 8.90 44.36
CA SER A 456 8.01 9.58 43.07
C SER A 456 6.81 9.04 42.27
N LEU A 457 5.59 9.24 42.80
CA LEU A 457 4.36 9.13 42.02
C LEU A 457 3.70 10.51 42.02
N LEU A 458 3.71 11.16 40.86
CA LEU A 458 2.99 12.41 40.60
C LEU A 458 1.50 12.08 40.48
N LEU A 459 0.74 12.41 41.52
CA LEU A 459 -0.71 12.33 41.53
C LEU A 459 -1.27 13.63 40.91
N ILE A 460 -1.93 13.53 39.75
CA ILE A 460 -2.72 14.62 39.17
C ILE A 460 -4.17 14.36 39.57
N GLU A 461 -4.66 15.13 40.55
CA GLU A 461 -6.04 15.08 40.99
C GLU A 461 -6.87 16.09 40.18
N VAL A 462 -7.82 15.59 39.38
CA VAL A 462 -8.79 16.41 38.65
C VAL A 462 -9.97 16.66 39.57
N LEU A 463 -10.05 17.88 40.12
CA LEU A 463 -11.21 18.33 40.90
C LEU A 463 -12.42 18.50 39.97
N GLY A 464 -13.47 17.73 40.26
CA GLY A 464 -14.68 17.61 39.46
C GLY A 464 -15.48 18.89 39.30
N LEU A 465 -16.20 18.97 38.17
CA LEU A 465 -17.21 19.97 37.88
C LEU A 465 -18.36 19.88 38.88
N GLY A 466 -18.60 20.97 39.61
CA GLY A 466 -19.73 21.11 40.51
C GLY A 466 -21.03 21.33 39.73
N ASP A 467 -21.99 20.45 39.97
CA ASP A 467 -23.41 20.68 39.72
C ASP A 467 -24.12 20.76 41.08
N SER A 468 -24.86 21.84 41.29
CA SER A 468 -25.79 21.94 42.43
C SER A 468 -26.85 23.01 42.16
N GLU A 469 -28.00 22.56 41.66
CA GLU A 469 -29.27 23.25 41.83
C GLU A 469 -29.78 23.10 43.29
N ASP A 470 -30.17 24.25 43.84
CA ASP A 470 -31.24 24.53 44.81
C ASP A 470 -31.34 23.80 46.16
N ARG A 471 -31.23 24.61 47.24
CA ARG A 471 -32.33 24.81 48.22
C ARG A 471 -32.13 26.02 49.16
N GLU A 472 -33.01 27.00 48.94
CA GLU A 472 -33.78 27.83 49.88
C GLU A 472 -33.28 28.25 51.29
N LYS A 473 -33.46 29.57 51.51
CA LYS A 473 -34.01 30.29 52.69
C LYS A 473 -33.09 30.57 53.90
N ARG A 474 -32.70 31.85 54.00
CA ARG A 474 -32.99 32.79 55.12
C ARG A 474 -32.60 34.21 54.67
N GLU A 475 -33.58 35.02 54.29
CA GLU A 475 -34.11 36.15 55.08
C GLU A 475 -33.19 37.38 55.21
N GLY A 476 -33.61 38.46 54.54
CA GLY A 476 -33.81 39.76 55.18
C GLY A 476 -32.66 40.76 55.15
N LEU A 477 -32.71 41.71 54.22
CA LEU A 477 -32.74 43.17 54.50
C LEU A 477 -32.64 43.94 53.18
N GLY A 478 -33.76 44.56 52.78
CA GLY A 478 -33.72 45.70 51.88
C GLY A 478 -33.24 46.93 52.64
N ASP A 479 -32.54 47.84 51.97
CA ASP A 479 -33.10 49.12 51.56
C ASP A 479 -32.02 49.98 50.85
N SER A 480 -32.50 50.84 49.97
CA SER A 480 -31.96 52.16 49.63
C SER A 480 -30.63 52.32 48.86
N GLU A 481 -30.80 52.94 47.69
CA GLU A 481 -30.12 54.17 47.26
C GLU A 481 -28.78 54.11 46.49
N ASP A 482 -28.95 54.32 45.17
CA ASP A 482 -28.60 55.57 44.49
C ASP A 482 -27.20 55.71 43.85
N ARG A 483 -27.25 56.36 42.68
CA ARG A 483 -26.18 57.07 41.95
C ARG A 483 -25.20 56.33 41.01
N LYS A 484 -25.60 56.47 39.74
CA LYS A 484 -24.96 57.34 38.72
C LYS A 484 -23.67 56.89 38.02
N LYS A 485 -23.82 56.97 36.68
CA LYS A 485 -22.85 57.35 35.62
C LYS A 485 -21.90 56.22 35.19
N ARG A 486 -22.00 55.64 33.99
CA ARG A 486 -21.84 56.24 32.65
C ARG A 486 -20.69 57.25 32.59
N LYS A 487 -19.53 56.81 32.12
CA LYS A 487 -19.16 56.96 30.71
C LYS A 487 -18.17 55.90 30.29
#